data_AF-A0A4Q5SIH6-F1
#
_entry.id   AF-A0A4Q5SIH6-F1
#
_cell.length_a   1.000
_cell.length_b   1.000
_cell.length_c   1.000
_cell.angle_alpha   90.00
_cell.angle_beta   90.00
_cell.angle_gamma   90.00
#
_symmetry.space_group_name_H-M   'P 1'
#
loop_
_entity.id
_entity.type
_entity.pdbx_description
1 polymer ?
#
loop_
_entity_poly.entity_id
_entity_poly.type
_entity_poly.pdbx_seq_one_letter_code
_entity_poly.pdbx_strand_id
1 'polypeptide(L)' 'AAILRTADGHLWQFRCKGGALGIEDSIWMDAAGRPLASRQLVITAETPPGGTNLSWLFHRAK' A
#
# COMPACT_ATOMS: atom_id res chain seq x y z
N ALA A 1 -0.64 9.53 3.73
CA ALA A 1 -0.09 9.29 2.38
C ALA A 1 1.24 8.56 2.55
N ALA A 2 1.58 7.65 1.64
CA ALA A 2 2.88 6.99 1.61
C ALA A 2 3.64 7.39 0.34
N ILE A 3 4.97 7.43 0.44
CA ILE A 3 5.87 7.83 -0.64
C ILE A 3 6.83 6.68 -0.91
N LEU A 4 6.93 6.27 -2.16
CA LEU A 4 7.86 5.24 -2.61
C LEU A 4 8.89 5.89 -3.54
N ARG A 5 10.17 5.77 -3.21
CA ARG A 5 11.27 6.18 -4.08
C ARG A 5 11.85 4.94 -4.73
N THR A 6 11.88 4.93 -6.06
CA THR A 6 12.51 3.86 -6.84
C THR A 6 14.01 4.14 -6.99
N ALA A 7 14.78 3.11 -7.32
CA ALA A 7 16.24 3.20 -7.45
C ALA A 7 16.67 4.16 -8.59
N ASP A 8 15.84 4.30 -9.62
CA ASP A 8 16.01 5.26 -10.71
C ASP A 8 15.65 6.71 -10.34
N GLY A 9 15.30 6.97 -9.07
CA GLY A 9 15.00 8.29 -8.55
C GLY A 9 13.55 8.76 -8.77
N HIS A 10 12.72 7.98 -9.47
CA HIS A 10 11.30 8.32 -9.57
C HIS A 10 10.61 8.22 -8.21
N LEU A 11 9.59 9.07 -8.04
CA LEU A 11 8.82 9.15 -6.82
C LEU A 11 7.38 8.80 -7.11
N TRP A 12 6.83 7.89 -6.33
CA TRP A 12 5.44 7.46 -6.39
C TRP A 12 4.74 7.83 -5.09
N GLN A 13 3.47 8.20 -5.21
CA GLN A 13 2.65 8.58 -4.08
C GLN A 13 1.40 7.71 -4.02
N PHE A 14 1.16 7.15 -2.83
CA PHE A 14 -0.08 6.47 -2.47
C PHE A 14 -0.87 7.32 -1.48
N ARG A 15 -2.15 7.54 -1.76
CA ARG A 15 -3.09 8.24 -0.87
C ARG A 15 -4.38 7.46 -0.76
N CYS A 16 -5.03 7.51 0.38
CA CYS A 16 -6.34 6.94 0.60
C CYS A 16 -7.26 7.90 1.38
N LYS A 17 -8.56 7.62 1.32
CA LYS A 17 -9.60 8.21 2.17
C LYS A 17 -10.50 7.09 2.69
N GLY A 18 -11.05 7.29 3.88
CA GLY A 18 -11.95 6.33 4.54
C GLY A 18 -11.25 5.28 5.43
N GLY A 19 -9.93 5.36 5.58
CA GLY A 19 -9.15 4.46 6.43
C GLY A 19 -7.77 5.00 6.77
N ALA A 20 -7.13 4.41 7.77
CA ALA A 20 -5.77 4.71 8.20
C ALA A 20 -4.75 3.99 7.30
N LEU A 21 -3.76 4.72 6.78
CA LEU A 21 -2.69 4.16 5.95
C LEU A 21 -1.46 3.82 6.80
N GLY A 22 -1.04 2.56 6.77
CA GLY A 22 0.17 2.06 7.41
C GLY A 22 1.13 1.39 6.40
N ILE A 23 2.36 1.16 6.86
CA ILE A 23 3.34 0.27 6.20
C ILE A 23 3.65 -0.86 7.17
N GLU A 24 3.50 -2.09 6.71
CA GLU A 24 3.77 -3.29 7.50
C GLU A 24 4.76 -4.20 6.79
N ASP A 25 5.45 -5.04 7.57
CA ASP A 25 6.29 -6.10 7.03
C ASP A 25 5.40 -7.21 6.43
N SER A 26 5.87 -7.81 5.35
CA SER A 26 5.13 -8.83 4.60
C SER A 26 6.08 -9.82 3.94
N ILE A 27 5.53 -10.80 3.23
CA ILE A 27 6.26 -11.79 2.45
C ILE A 27 5.75 -11.81 1.01
N TRP A 28 6.67 -11.93 0.06
CA TRP A 28 6.37 -12.20 -1.34
C TRP A 28 6.95 -13.56 -1.72
N MET A 29 6.19 -14.38 -2.44
CA MET A 29 6.67 -15.66 -2.94
C MET A 29 7.24 -15.45 -4.34
N ASP A 30 8.50 -15.81 -4.53
CA ASP A 30 9.09 -15.78 -5.87
C ASP A 30 8.54 -16.91 -6.77
N ALA A 31 8.95 -16.93 -8.04
CA ALA A 31 8.48 -17.93 -9.01
C ALA A 31 8.89 -19.38 -8.66
N ALA A 32 9.88 -19.57 -7.78
CA ALA A 32 10.31 -20.88 -7.29
C ALA A 32 9.63 -21.27 -5.96
N GLY A 33 8.71 -20.43 -5.46
CA GLY A 33 8.01 -20.65 -4.20
C GLY A 33 8.86 -20.33 -2.96
N ARG A 34 9.90 -19.51 -3.07
CA ARG A 34 10.68 -19.06 -1.91
C ARG A 34 10.08 -17.79 -1.30
N PRO A 35 9.89 -17.72 0.03
CA PRO A 35 9.45 -16.50 0.68
C PRO A 35 10.58 -15.48 0.73
N LEU A 36 10.26 -14.25 0.33
CA LEU A 36 11.14 -13.09 0.36
C LEU A 36 10.51 -12.00 1.22
N ALA A 37 11.30 -11.37 2.08
CA ALA A 37 10.84 -10.25 2.88
C ALA A 37 10.40 -9.09 1.99
N SER A 38 9.25 -8.52 2.30
CA SER A 38 8.69 -7.38 1.61
C SER A 38 8.04 -6.41 2.59
N ARG A 39 7.58 -5.26 2.09
CA ARG A 39 6.74 -4.33 2.83
C ARG A 39 5.47 -4.08 2.05
N GLN A 40 4.37 -3.87 2.76
CA GLN A 40 3.06 -3.64 2.17
C GLN A 40 2.44 -2.33 2.67
N LEU A 41 1.63 -1.72 1.81
CA LEU A 41 0.75 -0.62 2.18
C LEU A 41 -0.56 -1.20 2.70
N VAL A 42 -0.95 -0.84 3.93
CA VAL A 42 -2.17 -1.35 4.57
C VAL A 42 -3.14 -0.19 4.79
N ILE A 43 -4.39 -0.36 4.35
CA ILE A 43 -5.48 0.56 4.71
C ILE A 43 -6.37 -0.15 5.72
N THR A 44 -6.41 0.37 6.95
CA THR A 44 -7.24 -0.17 8.02
C THR A 44 -8.46 0.71 8.25
N ALA A 45 -9.65 0.11 8.26
CA ALA A 45 -10.90 0.80 8.53
C ALA A 45 -11.92 -0.16 9.16
N GLU A 46 -12.84 0.38 9.95
CA GLU A 46 -13.99 -0.36 10.45
C GLU A 46 -15.09 -0.42 9.39
N THR A 47 -15.81 -1.53 9.33
CA THR A 47 -16.94 -1.72 8.39
C THR A 47 -18.25 -1.93 9.16
N PRO A 48 -19.13 -0.92 9.25
CA PRO A 48 -20.43 -1.07 9.89
C PRO A 48 -21.39 -1.87 8.98
N PRO A 49 -22.59 -2.27 9.47
CA PRO A 49 -23.56 -3.05 8.68
C PRO A 49 -24.00 -2.42 7.35
N GLY A 50 -23.86 -1.09 7.21
CA GLY A 50 -24.12 -0.36 5.95
C GLY A 50 -22.95 -0.37 4.94
N GLY A 51 -21.84 -1.03 5.28
CA GLY A 51 -20.62 -1.04 4.47
C GLY A 51 -19.70 0.16 4.72
N THR A 52 -18.49 0.08 4.18
CA THR A 52 -17.49 1.16 4.19
C THR A 52 -16.98 1.38 2.79
N ASN A 53 -16.90 2.66 2.40
CA ASN A 53 -16.30 3.07 1.14
C ASN A 53 -14.87 3.54 1.37
N LEU A 54 -13.94 2.93 0.65
CA LEU A 54 -12.53 3.28 0.62
C LEU A 54 -12.19 3.75 -0.78
N SER A 55 -11.48 4.87 -0.89
CA SER A 55 -10.92 5.32 -2.16
C SER A 55 -9.42 5.50 -2.01
N TRP A 56 -8.68 5.20 -3.07
CA TRP A 56 -7.24 5.32 -3.11
C TRP A 56 -6.75 5.79 -4.47
N LEU A 57 -5.54 6.35 -4.47
CA LEU A 57 -4.84 6.78 -5.67
C LEU A 57 -3.38 6.40 -5.53
N PHE A 58 -2.87 5.73 -6.55
CA PHE A 58 -1.44 5.43 -6.70
C PHE A 58 -0.96 5.98 -8.03
N HIS A 59 -0.06 6.96 -7.98
CA HIS A 59 0.46 7.61 -9.18
C HIS A 59 1.93 7.99 -9.01
N ARG A 60 2.62 8.16 -10.14
CA ARG A 60 3.92 8.84 -10.15
C ARG A 60 3.71 10.30 -9.72
N ALA A 61 4.50 10.76 -8.75
CA ALA A 61 4.47 12.17 -8.35
C ALA A 61 5.01 13.05 -9.49
N LYS A 62 4.49 14.27 -9.56
CA LYS A 62 5.01 15.31 -10.46
C LYS A 62 6.35 15.82 -9.98
#